data_AF-R7HQH9-F1
#
_entry.id   AF-R7HQH9-F1
#
_cell.length_a   1.000
_cell.length_b   1.000
_cell.length_c   1.000
_cell.angle_alpha   90.00
_cell.angle_beta   90.00
_cell.angle_gamma   90.00
#
_symmetry.space_group_name_H-M   'P 1'
#
loop_
_entity.id
_entity.type
_entity.pdbx_description
1 polymer ?
#
loop_
_entity_poly.entity_id
_entity_poly.type
_entity_poly.pdbx_seq_one_letter_code
_entity_poly.pdbx_strand_id
1 'polypeptide(L)' 'MATILLSICVIALCIILLGVKVLFVKNGKFPSGHIHDNPAMRKHNIECARHEEMKNLNLKIYKPK' A
#
# COMPACT_ATOMS: atom_id res chain seq x y z
N MET A 1 -29.70 -1.45 -25.40
CA MET A 1 -28.37 -1.40 -26.08
C MET A 1 -27.56 -0.18 -25.65
N ALA A 2 -28.06 1.06 -25.78
CA ALA A 2 -27.31 2.27 -25.42
C ALA A 2 -26.82 2.33 -23.95
N THR A 3 -27.61 1.83 -23.01
CA THR A 3 -27.25 1.78 -21.58
C THR A 3 -26.07 0.86 -21.28
N ILE A 4 -25.93 -0.25 -22.01
CA ILE A 4 -24.82 -1.20 -21.87
C ILE A 4 -23.51 -0.57 -22.37
N LEU A 5 -23.56 0.11 -23.52
CA LEU A 5 -22.42 0.83 -24.06
C LEU A 5 -21.95 1.94 -23.09
N LEU A 6 -22.90 2.70 -22.54
CA LEU A 6 -22.60 3.76 -21.58
C LEU A 6 -21.98 3.22 -20.29
N SER A 7 -22.48 2.12 -19.74
CA SER A 7 -21.94 1.54 -18.51
C SER A 7 -20.51 1.00 -18.70
N ILE A 8 -20.23 0.33 -19.82
CA ILE A 8 -18.89 -0.16 -20.15
C ILE A 8 -17.90 1.01 -20.30
N CYS A 9 -18.30 2.09 -20.98
CA CYS A 9 -17.47 3.30 -21.11
C CYS A 9 -17.12 3.92 -19.75
N VAL A 10 -18.08 4.03 -18.83
CA VAL A 10 -17.85 4.60 -17.49
C VAL A 10 -16.90 3.71 -16.68
N ILE A 11 -17.12 2.40 -16.67
CA ILE A 11 -16.27 1.45 -15.93
C ILE A 11 -14.83 1.49 -16.46
N ALA A 12 -14.66 1.50 -17.79
CA ALA A 12 -13.34 1.60 -18.41
C ALA A 12 -12.62 2.88 -17.97
N LEU A 13 -13.33 4.02 -17.93
CA LEU A 13 -12.78 5.30 -17.49
C LEU A 13 -12.34 5.25 -16.02
N CYS A 14 -13.15 4.64 -15.14
CA CYS A 14 -12.82 4.45 -13.74
C CYS A 14 -11.55 3.61 -13.55
N ILE A 15 -11.39 2.51 -14.29
CA ILE A 15 -10.21 1.65 -14.19
C ILE A 15 -8.96 2.38 -14.67
N ILE A 16 -9.06 3.16 -15.75
CA ILE A 16 -7.94 3.98 -16.24
C ILE A 16 -7.54 5.01 -15.17
N LEU A 17 -8.52 5.74 -14.60
CA LEU A 17 -8.28 6.76 -13.58
C LEU A 17 -7.68 6.18 -12.28
N LEU A 18 -8.19 5.05 -11.79
CA LEU A 18 -7.67 4.35 -10.62
C LEU A 18 -6.28 3.75 -10.89
N GLY A 19 -6.07 3.27 -12.12
CA GLY A 19 -4.86 2.60 -12.56
C GLY A 19 -3.77 3.51 -13.10
N VAL A 20 -3.95 4.84 -13.18
CA VAL A 20 -2.97 5.74 -13.83
C VAL A 20 -1.56 5.55 -13.27
N LYS A 21 -1.44 5.34 -11.96
CA LYS A 21 -0.15 5.18 -11.31
C LYS A 21 0.45 3.79 -11.49
N VAL A 22 -0.32 2.78 -11.87
CA VAL A 22 0.14 1.42 -12.18
C VAL A 22 0.42 1.26 -13.67
N LEU A 23 -0.38 1.90 -14.52
CA LEU A 23 -0.28 1.83 -15.98
C LEU A 23 0.75 2.80 -16.57
N PHE A 24 0.92 4.00 -16.00
CA PHE A 24 1.81 5.04 -16.57
C PHE A 24 3.19 5.17 -15.92
N VAL A 25 3.45 4.54 -14.77
CA VAL A 25 4.78 4.60 -14.15
C VAL A 25 5.54 3.29 -14.38
N LYS A 26 6.77 3.39 -14.89
CA LYS A 26 7.67 2.25 -15.08
C LYS A 26 8.03 1.70 -13.69
N ASN A 27 7.60 0.47 -13.37
CA ASN A 27 7.56 -0.13 -12.00
C ASN A 27 6.47 0.36 -11.04
N GLY A 28 5.28 0.73 -11.54
CA GLY A 28 4.10 0.97 -10.71
C GLY A 28 3.63 -0.28 -9.98
N LYS A 29 4.19 -0.55 -8.80
CA LYS A 29 3.64 -1.53 -7.85
C LYS A 29 2.70 -0.81 -6.90
N PHE A 30 1.58 -1.46 -6.58
CA PHE A 30 0.83 -1.08 -5.39
C PHE A 30 1.79 -1.14 -4.18
N PRO A 31 1.88 -0.08 -3.36
CA PRO A 31 2.74 -0.08 -2.20
C PRO A 31 2.37 -1.28 -1.32
N SER A 32 3.39 -1.99 -0.82
CA SER A 32 3.16 -3.17 0.02
C SER A 32 2.23 -2.79 1.16
N GLY A 33 1.11 -3.50 1.29
CA GLY A 33 0.17 -3.34 2.41
C GLY A 33 0.74 -3.84 3.74
N HIS A 34 1.95 -4.40 3.71
CA HIS A 34 2.67 -4.83 4.89
C HIS A 34 3.29 -3.60 5.57
N ILE A 35 2.85 -3.32 6.79
CA ILE A 35 3.24 -2.13 7.59
C ILE A 35 4.76 -2.01 7.70
N HIS A 36 5.48 -3.14 7.71
CA HIS A 36 6.92 -3.21 7.83
C HIS A 36 7.69 -2.84 6.54
N ASP A 37 7.06 -3.03 5.37
CA ASP A 37 7.68 -2.82 4.06
C ASP A 37 7.37 -1.42 3.48
N ASN A 38 6.53 -0.64 4.15
CA ASN A 38 6.19 0.71 3.71
C ASN A 38 7.10 1.76 4.39
N PRO A 39 8.05 2.38 3.66
CA PRO A 39 8.96 3.37 4.23
C PRO A 39 8.24 4.61 4.77
N ALA A 40 7.03 4.92 4.26
CA ALA A 40 6.21 6.01 4.79
C ALA A 40 5.72 5.72 6.22
N MET A 41 5.25 4.50 6.50
CA MET A 41 4.79 4.10 7.84
C MET A 41 5.93 4.05 8.85
N ARG A 42 7.12 3.60 8.40
CA ARG A 42 8.35 3.62 9.21
C ARG A 42 8.79 5.04 9.58
N LYS A 43 8.61 6.03 8.71
CA LYS A 43 8.87 7.46 9.02
C LYS A 43 7.93 8.02 10.10
N HIS A 44 6.71 7.50 10.18
CA HIS A 44 5.73 7.91 11.18
C HIS A 44 5.83 7.10 12.49
N ASN A 45 6.88 6.29 12.67
CA ASN A 45 7.06 5.39 13.82
C ASN A 45 5.88 4.42 14.06
N ILE A 46 5.12 4.11 13.02
CA ILE A 46 4.04 3.13 13.12
C ILE A 46 4.66 1.75 12.96
N GLU A 47 5.10 1.16 14.07
CA GLU A 47 5.59 -0.20 14.15
C GLU A 47 4.45 -1.18 14.53
N CYS A 48 4.54 -2.43 14.10
CA CYS A 48 3.56 -3.44 14.50
C CYS A 48 3.54 -3.54 16.02
N ALA A 49 2.36 -3.64 16.65
CA ALA A 49 2.23 -3.68 18.12
C ALA A 49 3.18 -4.71 18.77
N ARG A 50 3.35 -5.91 18.17
CA ARG A 50 4.30 -6.93 18.66
C ARG A 50 5.76 -6.43 18.76
N HIS A 51 6.17 -5.57 17.84
CA HIS A 51 7.52 -4.99 17.77
C HIS A 51 7.72 -3.93 18.85
N GLU A 52 6.72 -3.06 19.04
CA GLU A 52 6.69 -2.05 20.11
C GLU A 52 6.78 -2.72 21.48
N GLU A 53 5.98 -3.77 21.72
CA GLU A 53 5.97 -4.52 22.97
C GLU A 53 7.34 -5.17 23.24
N MET A 54 7.98 -5.79 22.24
CA MET A 54 9.32 -6.38 22.40
C MET A 54 10.41 -5.36 22.71
N LYS A 55 10.31 -4.15 22.12
CA LYS A 55 11.23 -3.03 22.36
C LYS A 55 11.05 -2.44 23.76
N ASN A 56 9.80 -2.26 24.19
CA ASN A 56 9.45 -1.77 25.52
C ASN A 56 9.88 -2.73 26.64
N LEU A 57 9.90 -4.04 26.35
CA LEU A 57 10.38 -5.08 27.26
C LEU A 57 11.92 -5.22 27.30
N ASN A 58 12.67 -4.33 26.64
CA ASN A 58 14.14 -4.28 26.63
C ASN A 58 14.82 -5.65 26.39
N LEU A 59 14.22 -6.50 25.56
CA LEU A 59 14.81 -7.81 25.25
C LEU A 59 16.10 -7.57 24.45
N LYS A 60 17.27 -7.85 25.05
CA LYS A 60 18.62 -7.73 24.42
C LYS A 60 18.77 -8.49 23.09
N ILE A 61 17.83 -9.37 22.78
CA ILE A 61 17.77 -10.18 21.55
C ILE A 61 17.14 -9.40 20.38
N TYR A 62 16.51 -8.26 20.67
CA TYR A 62 15.93 -7.39 19.67
C TYR A 62 17.03 -6.61 18.94
N LYS A 63 17.40 -7.12 17.77
CA LYS A 63 18.23 -6.41 16.79
C LYS A 63 17.30 -5.65 15.84
N PRO A 64 17.19 -4.31 15.92
CA PRO A 64 16.50 -3.56 14.89
C PRO A 64 17.22 -3.78 13.55
N LYS A 65 16.46 -4.16 12.51
CA LYS A 65 16.97 -4.41 11.16
C LYS A 65 16.73 -3.20 10.23
#